data_AF-A0A7Y0EN06-F1
#
_entry.id   AF-A0A7Y0EN06-F1
#
_cell.length_a   1.000
_cell.length_b   1.000
_cell.length_c   1.000
_cell.angle_alpha   90.00
_cell.angle_beta   90.00
_cell.angle_gamma   90.00
#
_symmetry.space_group_name_H-M   'P 1'
#
loop_
_entity.id
_entity.type
_entity.pdbx_description
1 polymer ?
#
loop_
_entity_poly.entity_id
_entity_poly.type
_entity_poly.pdbx_seq_one_letter_code
_entity_poly.pdbx_strand_id
1 'polypeptide(L)'
;MTSTTQDSRTAKTLRMLLTQFTAYVALIVAALFAVTFPGSSTPLVPFVVAAVILVLLAAYWPFRGTMLDRVVTVVFGALSLAFTLFPFPAGEVPPQLANEQNLYSWALSAGFLLVALVVFSFGRQMARANRTHLIRALSHAVTSGVAAISVAGWCFLPELGELVTRGTTAGIVTIVILVALAAALAAASVLWVRDADPDPEIRQPWAGTGVLTTMLMGAPVAAATLLLAGMIN
;
A
#
# COMPACT_ATOMS: atom_id res chain seq x y z
N MET A 1 22.32 20.08 -26.54
CA MET A 1 20.89 19.66 -26.57
C MET A 1 20.53 18.73 -25.39
N THR A 2 21.33 18.69 -24.32
CA THR A 2 21.24 17.72 -23.20
C THR A 2 20.75 18.30 -21.86
N SER A 3 20.76 19.62 -21.70
CA SER A 3 20.31 20.28 -20.46
C SER A 3 18.79 20.23 -20.27
N THR A 4 18.03 20.48 -21.34
CA THR A 4 16.56 20.55 -21.29
C THR A 4 15.89 19.22 -20.95
N THR A 5 16.45 18.11 -21.41
CA THR A 5 15.93 16.76 -21.12
C THR A 5 16.26 16.32 -19.69
N GLN A 6 17.44 16.66 -19.17
CA GLN A 6 17.84 16.34 -17.81
C GLN A 6 17.04 17.14 -16.76
N ASP A 7 16.81 18.42 -16.99
CA ASP A 7 16.01 19.28 -16.09
C ASP A 7 14.56 18.80 -16.02
N SER A 8 13.98 18.37 -17.15
CA SER A 8 12.64 17.80 -17.18
C SER A 8 12.53 16.49 -16.37
N ARG A 9 13.58 15.68 -16.35
CA ARG A 9 13.64 14.41 -15.63
C ARG A 9 13.76 14.63 -14.13
N THR A 10 14.64 15.54 -13.70
CA THR A 10 14.81 15.93 -12.30
C THR A 10 13.52 16.52 -11.73
N ALA A 11 12.84 17.39 -12.50
CA ALA A 11 11.56 17.95 -12.10
C ALA A 11 10.47 16.88 -11.94
N LYS A 12 10.43 15.87 -12.82
CA LYS A 12 9.49 14.74 -12.73
C LYS A 12 9.74 13.89 -11.47
N THR A 13 11.00 13.57 -11.19
CA THR A 13 11.39 12.82 -9.99
C THR A 13 11.04 13.60 -8.72
N LEU A 14 11.35 14.89 -8.68
CA LEU A 14 11.00 15.75 -7.54
C LEU A 14 9.49 15.77 -7.29
N ARG A 15 8.68 15.93 -8.35
CA ARG A 15 7.22 15.91 -8.23
C ARG A 15 6.68 14.57 -7.74
N MET A 16 7.24 13.45 -8.19
CA MET A 16 6.90 12.12 -7.66
C MET A 16 7.24 12.02 -6.16
N LEU A 17 8.43 12.45 -5.75
CA LEU A 17 8.82 12.42 -4.33
C LEU A 17 7.91 13.32 -3.49
N LEU A 18 7.50 14.48 -4.00
CA LEU A 18 6.51 15.34 -3.35
C LEU A 18 5.15 14.64 -3.22
N THR A 19 4.69 13.91 -4.24
CA THR A 19 3.47 13.10 -4.14
C THR A 19 3.59 12.00 -3.09
N GLN A 20 4.72 11.29 -3.05
CA GLN A 20 4.99 10.26 -2.06
C GLN A 20 5.02 10.86 -0.63
N PHE A 21 5.73 11.97 -0.44
CA PHE A 21 5.79 12.68 0.84
C PHE A 21 4.42 13.19 1.30
N THR A 22 3.65 13.82 0.41
CA THR A 22 2.31 14.32 0.73
C THR A 22 1.35 13.18 1.09
N ALA A 23 1.44 12.03 0.42
CA ALA A 23 0.64 10.85 0.75
C ALA A 23 1.00 10.29 2.15
N TYR A 24 2.29 10.18 2.49
CA TYR A 24 2.72 9.80 3.84
C TYR A 24 2.21 10.77 4.90
N VAL A 25 2.37 12.08 4.68
CA VAL A 25 1.89 13.10 5.62
C VAL A 25 0.38 12.99 5.81
N ALA A 26 -0.40 12.82 4.74
CA ALA A 26 -1.85 12.66 4.83
C ALA A 26 -2.24 11.44 5.69
N LEU A 27 -1.56 10.30 5.52
CA LEU A 27 -1.82 9.08 6.28
C LEU A 27 -1.41 9.20 7.75
N ILE A 28 -0.27 9.82 8.03
CA ILE A 28 0.20 10.08 9.40
C ILE A 28 -0.76 11.04 10.10
N VAL A 29 -1.17 12.14 9.46
CA VAL A 29 -2.13 13.09 10.01
C VAL A 29 -3.48 12.42 10.25
N ALA A 30 -3.95 11.57 9.33
CA ALA A 30 -5.17 10.78 9.50
C ALA A 30 -5.10 9.86 10.73
N ALA A 31 -3.96 9.21 10.95
CA ALA A 31 -3.75 8.37 12.13
C ALA A 31 -3.69 9.18 13.42
N LEU A 32 -2.98 10.32 13.43
CA LEU A 32 -2.93 11.22 14.59
C LEU A 32 -4.31 11.77 14.94
N PHE A 33 -5.13 12.09 13.93
CA PHE A 33 -6.51 12.51 14.14
C PHE A 33 -7.33 11.42 14.84
N ALA A 34 -7.18 10.16 14.42
CA ALA A 34 -7.89 9.03 15.04
C ALA A 34 -7.50 8.83 16.52
N VAL A 35 -6.23 9.07 16.88
CA VAL A 35 -5.76 9.01 18.28
C VAL A 35 -6.26 10.21 19.10
N THR A 36 -6.29 11.41 18.52
CA THR A 36 -6.57 12.66 19.23
C THR A 36 -8.07 12.88 19.50
N PHE A 37 -8.94 12.32 18.66
CA PHE A 37 -10.40 12.41 18.81
C PHE A 37 -11.01 11.04 19.13
N PRO A 38 -10.78 10.51 20.34
CA PRO A 38 -11.32 9.23 20.76
C PRO A 38 -12.85 9.32 20.88
N GLY A 39 -13.56 8.59 20.02
CA GLY A 39 -15.02 8.58 19.97
C GLY A 39 -15.58 7.55 18.99
N SER A 40 -14.77 7.09 18.04
CA SER A 40 -15.08 5.98 17.15
C SER A 40 -14.04 4.87 17.33
N SER A 41 -14.46 3.68 17.74
CA SER A 41 -13.66 2.44 17.77
C SER A 41 -13.25 1.94 16.38
N THR A 42 -13.40 2.76 15.33
CA THR A 42 -13.12 2.43 13.94
C THR A 42 -12.16 3.47 13.33
N PRO A 43 -11.13 3.05 12.58
CA PRO A 43 -10.17 3.95 11.94
C PRO A 43 -10.76 4.60 10.68
N LEU A 44 -11.91 5.28 10.80
CA LEU A 44 -12.67 5.83 9.68
C LEU A 44 -11.87 6.86 8.88
N VAL A 45 -11.12 7.74 9.56
CA VAL A 45 -10.32 8.76 8.89
C VAL A 45 -9.14 8.15 8.12
N PRO A 46 -8.29 7.27 8.73
CA PRO A 46 -7.31 6.49 7.97
C PRO A 46 -7.90 5.70 6.80
N PHE A 47 -9.08 5.08 6.99
CA PHE A 47 -9.78 4.34 5.95
C PHE A 47 -10.15 5.24 4.75
N VAL A 48 -10.72 6.42 5.00
CA VAL A 48 -11.09 7.36 3.92
C VAL A 48 -9.85 7.83 3.17
N VAL A 49 -8.77 8.17 3.88
CA VAL A 49 -7.51 8.58 3.23
C VAL A 49 -6.91 7.43 2.41
N ALA A 50 -6.90 6.22 2.93
CA ALA A 50 -6.44 5.03 2.20
C ALA A 50 -7.29 4.75 0.95
N ALA A 51 -8.61 4.90 1.04
CA ALA A 51 -9.53 4.79 -0.10
C ALA A 51 -9.26 5.86 -1.16
N VAL A 52 -9.03 7.12 -0.76
CA VAL A 52 -8.64 8.21 -1.66
C VAL A 52 -7.32 7.87 -2.37
N ILE A 53 -6.33 7.36 -1.66
CA ILE A 53 -5.04 6.94 -2.23
C ILE A 53 -5.22 5.81 -3.25
N LEU A 54 -6.09 4.82 -2.98
CA LEU A 54 -6.44 3.78 -3.94
C LEU A 54 -7.09 4.35 -5.21
N VAL A 55 -7.99 5.32 -5.08
CA VAL A 55 -8.61 6.03 -6.21
C VAL A 55 -7.55 6.82 -7.00
N LEU A 56 -6.61 7.47 -6.31
CA LEU A 56 -5.50 8.18 -6.94
C LEU A 56 -4.61 7.23 -7.75
N LEU A 57 -4.34 6.02 -7.26
CA LEU A 57 -3.62 5.01 -8.05
C LEU A 57 -4.39 4.64 -9.33
N ALA A 58 -5.70 4.45 -9.22
CA ALA A 58 -6.56 4.14 -10.36
C ALA A 58 -6.57 5.27 -11.42
N ALA A 59 -6.59 6.53 -10.96
CA ALA A 59 -6.59 7.71 -11.81
C ALA A 59 -5.22 7.99 -12.45
N TYR A 60 -4.14 7.87 -11.69
CA TYR A 60 -2.76 8.18 -12.12
C TYR A 60 -1.98 6.92 -12.45
N TRP A 61 -2.61 5.99 -13.18
CA TRP A 61 -2.09 4.64 -13.39
C TRP A 61 -0.63 4.59 -13.90
N PRO A 62 0.31 3.95 -13.18
CA PRO A 62 1.74 4.02 -13.52
C PRO A 62 2.21 3.02 -14.58
N PHE A 63 1.39 2.01 -14.92
CA PHE A 63 1.80 0.87 -15.76
C PHE A 63 1.13 0.87 -17.14
N ARG A 64 1.80 0.29 -18.16
CA ARG A 64 1.12 -0.11 -19.40
C ARG A 64 0.31 -1.38 -19.13
N GLY A 65 -1.00 -1.22 -18.95
CA GLY A 65 -1.90 -2.30 -18.57
C GLY A 65 -3.30 -2.11 -19.14
N THR A 66 -4.09 -3.18 -19.15
CA THR A 66 -5.47 -3.15 -19.65
C THR A 66 -6.42 -2.54 -18.61
N MET A 67 -7.59 -2.08 -19.05
CA MET A 67 -8.64 -1.61 -18.13
C MET A 67 -9.04 -2.68 -17.10
N LEU A 68 -8.97 -3.95 -17.48
CA LEU A 68 -9.22 -5.07 -16.57
C LEU A 68 -8.20 -5.10 -15.42
N ASP A 69 -6.91 -4.87 -15.69
CA ASP A 69 -5.87 -4.84 -14.65
C ASP A 69 -6.12 -3.73 -13.62
N ARG A 70 -6.66 -2.58 -14.08
CA ARG A 70 -7.09 -1.48 -13.20
C ARG A 70 -8.27 -1.87 -12.33
N VAL A 71 -9.33 -2.41 -12.94
CA VAL A 71 -10.54 -2.83 -12.22
C VAL A 71 -10.20 -3.88 -11.16
N VAL A 72 -9.43 -4.90 -11.53
CA VAL A 72 -9.01 -5.96 -10.60
C VAL A 72 -8.22 -5.37 -9.44
N THR A 73 -7.26 -4.49 -9.71
CA THR A 73 -6.48 -3.82 -8.67
C THR A 73 -7.37 -3.04 -7.69
N VAL A 74 -8.33 -2.27 -8.20
CA VAL A 74 -9.27 -1.51 -7.36
C VAL A 74 -10.15 -2.45 -6.54
N VAL A 75 -10.65 -3.54 -7.13
CA VAL A 75 -11.48 -4.53 -6.42
C VAL A 75 -10.70 -5.18 -5.28
N PHE A 76 -9.48 -5.65 -5.52
CA PHE A 76 -8.64 -6.25 -4.48
C PHE A 76 -8.29 -5.26 -3.36
N GLY A 77 -8.00 -3.99 -3.70
CA GLY A 77 -7.78 -2.95 -2.70
C GLY A 77 -9.03 -2.60 -1.90
N ALA A 78 -10.19 -2.50 -2.54
CA ALA A 78 -11.46 -2.25 -1.88
C ALA A 78 -11.88 -3.40 -0.95
N LEU A 79 -11.66 -4.65 -1.36
CA LEU A 79 -11.87 -5.82 -0.52
C LEU A 79 -10.92 -5.81 0.69
N SER A 80 -9.64 -5.50 0.49
CA SER A 80 -8.67 -5.38 1.58
C SER A 80 -9.09 -4.30 2.59
N LEU A 81 -9.56 -3.14 2.11
CA LEU A 81 -10.10 -2.08 2.96
C LEU A 81 -11.38 -2.52 3.68
N ALA A 82 -12.28 -3.24 3.01
CA ALA A 82 -13.49 -3.75 3.65
C ALA A 82 -13.15 -4.66 4.84
N PHE A 83 -12.10 -5.48 4.74
CA PHE A 83 -11.67 -6.35 5.82
C PHE A 83 -11.06 -5.63 7.03
N THR A 84 -10.75 -4.33 6.95
CA THR A 84 -10.38 -3.54 8.15
C THR A 84 -11.59 -3.16 8.99
N LEU A 85 -12.80 -3.20 8.40
CA LEU A 85 -14.06 -2.85 9.07
C LEU A 85 -14.90 -4.09 9.39
N PHE A 86 -14.86 -5.08 8.49
CA PHE A 86 -15.61 -6.33 8.60
C PHE A 86 -14.61 -7.47 8.79
N PRO A 87 -14.42 -7.97 10.02
CA PRO A 87 -13.42 -9.00 10.28
C PRO A 87 -13.72 -10.24 9.44
N PHE A 88 -12.69 -10.72 8.74
CA PHE A 88 -12.74 -11.99 8.06
C PHE A 88 -13.06 -13.10 9.07
N PRO A 89 -13.98 -14.03 8.75
CA PRO A 89 -14.37 -15.13 9.64
C PRO A 89 -13.21 -16.13 9.75
N ALA A 90 -12.21 -15.76 10.55
CA ALA A 90 -11.17 -16.63 11.02
C ALA A 90 -11.64 -17.33 12.32
N GLY A 91 -11.07 -18.49 12.61
CA GLY A 91 -11.34 -19.22 13.86
C GLY A 91 -10.84 -18.48 15.10
N GLU A 92 -10.48 -19.23 16.14
CA GLU A 92 -10.02 -18.64 17.40
C GLU A 92 -8.79 -17.73 17.19
N VAL A 93 -8.90 -16.50 17.68
CA VAL A 93 -7.82 -15.51 17.70
C VAL A 93 -6.89 -15.84 18.86
N PRO A 94 -5.55 -15.82 18.68
CA PRO A 94 -4.61 -16.00 19.78
C PRO A 94 -4.90 -15.00 20.92
N PRO A 95 -4.82 -15.42 22.20
CA PRO A 95 -5.21 -14.56 23.32
C PRO A 95 -4.40 -13.26 23.41
N GLN A 96 -3.14 -13.28 22.96
CA GLN A 96 -2.24 -12.12 22.88
C GLN A 96 -2.72 -11.04 21.89
N LEU A 97 -3.49 -11.45 20.88
CA LEU A 97 -4.04 -10.61 19.81
C LEU A 97 -5.54 -10.37 19.96
N ALA A 98 -6.14 -10.73 21.10
CA ALA A 98 -7.57 -10.57 21.33
C ALA A 98 -8.04 -9.12 21.19
N ASN A 99 -7.21 -8.16 21.61
CA ASN A 99 -7.48 -6.72 21.45
C ASN A 99 -7.27 -6.23 20.00
N GLU A 100 -6.50 -6.98 19.21
CA GLU A 100 -6.12 -6.65 17.82
C GLU A 100 -6.82 -7.57 16.81
N GLN A 101 -8.04 -8.03 17.13
CA GLN A 101 -8.79 -8.99 16.33
C GLN A 101 -8.93 -8.52 14.87
N ASN A 102 -9.23 -7.24 14.64
CA ASN A 102 -9.41 -6.70 13.28
C ASN A 102 -8.11 -6.75 12.48
N LEU A 103 -6.97 -6.44 13.09
CA LEU A 103 -5.65 -6.53 12.47
C LEU A 103 -5.30 -7.98 12.11
N TYR A 104 -5.55 -8.93 13.02
CA TYR A 104 -5.32 -10.35 12.76
C TYR A 104 -6.21 -10.90 11.64
N SER A 105 -7.52 -10.61 11.69
CA SER A 105 -8.47 -10.99 10.64
C SER A 105 -8.10 -10.35 9.29
N TRP A 106 -7.69 -9.09 9.28
CA TRP A 106 -7.22 -8.43 8.07
C TRP A 106 -5.99 -9.13 7.51
N ALA A 107 -4.99 -9.46 8.33
CA ALA A 107 -3.76 -10.10 7.85
C ALA A 107 -4.01 -11.47 7.21
N LEU A 108 -4.92 -12.28 7.78
CA LEU A 108 -5.37 -13.53 7.17
C LEU A 108 -6.08 -13.29 5.84
N SER A 109 -6.99 -12.31 5.80
CA SER A 109 -7.70 -11.94 4.58
C SER A 109 -6.77 -11.40 3.50
N ALA A 110 -5.76 -10.62 3.85
CA ALA A 110 -4.74 -10.09 2.95
C ALA A 110 -3.90 -11.24 2.38
N GLY A 111 -3.52 -12.22 3.20
CA GLY A 111 -2.87 -13.45 2.74
C GLY A 111 -3.73 -14.21 1.72
N PHE A 112 -5.01 -14.40 2.00
CA PHE A 112 -5.95 -15.02 1.07
C PHE A 112 -6.10 -14.23 -0.24
N LEU A 113 -6.27 -12.91 -0.14
CA LEU A 113 -6.37 -12.01 -1.29
C LEU A 113 -5.10 -12.04 -2.15
N LEU A 114 -3.91 -12.13 -1.55
CA LEU A 114 -2.66 -12.25 -2.29
C LEU A 114 -2.59 -13.56 -3.07
N VAL A 115 -2.98 -14.68 -2.46
CA VAL A 115 -3.06 -15.98 -3.16
C VAL A 115 -4.07 -15.90 -4.32
N ALA A 116 -5.26 -15.35 -4.06
CA ALA A 116 -6.28 -15.18 -5.09
C ALA A 116 -5.82 -14.25 -6.23
N LEU A 117 -5.13 -13.16 -5.92
CA LEU A 117 -4.55 -12.23 -6.89
C LEU A 117 -3.54 -12.94 -7.78
N VAL A 118 -2.65 -13.75 -7.19
CA VAL A 118 -1.63 -14.51 -7.94
C VAL A 118 -2.32 -15.53 -8.85
N VAL A 119 -3.23 -16.36 -8.33
CA VAL A 119 -3.95 -17.37 -9.11
C VAL A 119 -4.73 -16.72 -10.25
N PHE A 120 -5.46 -15.64 -9.98
CA PHE A 120 -6.21 -14.91 -10.99
C PHE A 120 -5.29 -14.31 -12.06
N SER A 121 -4.18 -13.68 -11.64
CA SER A 121 -3.22 -13.06 -12.53
C SER A 121 -2.58 -14.08 -13.47
N PHE A 122 -2.17 -15.25 -12.95
CA PHE A 122 -1.63 -16.34 -13.76
C PHE A 122 -2.69 -16.97 -14.65
N GLY A 123 -3.87 -17.28 -14.12
CA GLY A 123 -4.98 -17.89 -14.87
C GLY A 123 -5.38 -17.05 -16.08
N ARG A 124 -5.49 -15.73 -15.90
CA ARG A 124 -5.76 -14.79 -16.98
C ARG A 124 -4.70 -14.84 -18.08
N GLN A 125 -3.43 -15.00 -17.71
CA GLN A 125 -2.35 -15.04 -18.68
C GLN A 125 -2.28 -16.35 -19.44
N MET A 126 -2.64 -17.46 -18.79
CA MET A 126 -2.76 -18.77 -19.40
C MET A 126 -3.95 -18.87 -20.37
N ALA A 127 -5.02 -18.10 -20.13
CA ALA A 127 -6.18 -18.03 -21.00
C ALA A 127 -5.97 -17.23 -22.30
N ARG A 128 -4.85 -16.52 -22.48
CA ARG A 128 -4.56 -15.75 -23.70
C ARG A 128 -4.03 -16.65 -24.82
N ALA A 129 -4.61 -16.50 -26.02
CA ALA A 129 -4.20 -17.23 -27.22
C ALA A 129 -2.77 -16.89 -27.68
N ASN A 130 -2.34 -15.63 -27.58
CA ASN A 130 -0.98 -15.17 -27.89
C ASN A 130 -0.27 -14.71 -26.61
N ARG A 131 0.88 -15.32 -26.30
CA ARG A 131 1.62 -15.15 -25.02
C ARG A 131 2.78 -14.16 -25.09
N THR A 132 2.71 -13.17 -25.97
CA THR A 132 3.77 -12.16 -26.09
C THR A 132 3.77 -11.25 -24.85
N HIS A 133 4.93 -10.97 -24.26
CA HIS A 133 5.12 -10.12 -23.07
C HIS A 133 4.45 -10.60 -21.77
N LEU A 134 4.31 -11.92 -21.60
CA LEU A 134 3.71 -12.57 -20.42
C LEU A 134 4.26 -12.01 -19.09
N ILE A 135 5.58 -12.04 -18.94
CA ILE A 135 6.29 -11.64 -17.70
C ILE A 135 5.98 -10.18 -17.34
N ARG A 136 6.06 -9.27 -18.32
CA ARG A 136 5.81 -7.83 -18.09
C ARG A 136 4.37 -7.56 -17.63
N ALA A 137 3.40 -8.20 -18.29
CA ALA A 137 2.00 -8.08 -17.90
C ALA A 137 1.73 -8.64 -16.49
N LEU A 138 2.44 -9.70 -16.10
CA LEU A 138 2.32 -10.29 -14.76
C LEU A 138 2.88 -9.37 -13.69
N SER A 139 4.09 -8.85 -13.92
CA SER A 139 4.72 -7.93 -12.99
C SER A 139 3.84 -6.71 -12.75
N HIS A 140 3.25 -6.10 -13.80
CA HIS A 140 2.37 -4.94 -13.62
C HIS A 140 1.10 -5.28 -12.81
N ALA A 141 0.41 -6.37 -13.14
CA ALA A 141 -0.83 -6.75 -12.46
C ALA A 141 -0.59 -7.16 -11.00
N VAL A 142 0.48 -7.91 -10.73
CA VAL A 142 0.82 -8.35 -9.38
C VAL A 142 1.32 -7.15 -8.56
N THR A 143 2.21 -6.30 -9.09
CA THR A 143 2.71 -5.14 -8.35
C THR A 143 1.60 -4.15 -7.99
N SER A 144 0.68 -3.84 -8.92
CA SER A 144 -0.45 -2.95 -8.61
C SER A 144 -1.41 -3.60 -7.62
N GLY A 145 -1.73 -4.89 -7.77
CA GLY A 145 -2.62 -5.62 -6.87
C GLY A 145 -2.05 -5.76 -5.45
N VAL A 146 -0.76 -6.07 -5.30
CA VAL A 146 -0.10 -6.14 -3.99
C VAL A 146 -0.13 -4.78 -3.31
N ALA A 147 0.21 -3.70 -4.04
CA ALA A 147 0.12 -2.36 -3.49
C ALA A 147 -1.32 -2.01 -3.06
N ALA A 148 -2.31 -2.35 -3.88
CA ALA A 148 -3.72 -2.13 -3.56
C ALA A 148 -4.17 -2.89 -2.31
N ILE A 149 -3.76 -4.15 -2.13
CA ILE A 149 -4.06 -4.90 -0.91
C ILE A 149 -3.35 -4.25 0.30
N SER A 150 -2.08 -3.88 0.16
CA SER A 150 -1.28 -3.29 1.23
C SER A 150 -1.78 -1.94 1.73
N VAL A 151 -2.52 -1.17 0.94
CA VAL A 151 -3.01 0.17 1.34
C VAL A 151 -3.85 0.13 2.62
N ALA A 152 -4.59 -0.96 2.82
CA ALA A 152 -5.43 -1.14 4.00
C ALA A 152 -4.61 -1.24 5.30
N GLY A 153 -3.35 -1.68 5.21
CA GLY A 153 -2.46 -1.79 6.36
C GLY A 153 -2.17 -0.44 7.04
N TRP A 154 -2.37 0.68 6.34
CA TRP A 154 -2.30 2.02 6.92
C TRP A 154 -3.40 2.33 7.94
N CYS A 155 -4.51 1.59 7.93
CA CYS A 155 -5.60 1.79 8.88
C CYS A 155 -5.19 1.42 10.32
N PHE A 156 -4.15 0.58 10.47
CA PHE A 156 -3.63 0.12 11.75
C PHE A 156 -2.47 1.00 12.28
N LEU A 157 -2.14 2.09 11.58
CA LEU A 157 -1.13 3.05 12.05
C LEU A 157 -1.44 3.68 13.43
N PRO A 158 -2.71 3.97 13.80
CA PRO A 158 -3.05 4.42 15.15
C PRO A 158 -2.67 3.42 16.24
N GLU A 159 -3.00 2.14 16.04
CA GLU A 159 -2.67 1.02 16.95
C GLU A 159 -1.15 0.88 17.10
N LEU A 160 -0.42 0.96 15.98
CA LEU A 160 1.05 0.99 16.00
C LEU A 160 1.60 2.14 16.84
N GLY A 161 1.02 3.34 16.68
CA GLY A 161 1.39 4.53 17.44
C GLY A 161 1.24 4.31 18.94
N GLU A 162 0.12 3.74 19.37
CA GLU A 162 -0.10 3.40 20.78
C GLU A 162 0.96 2.42 21.29
N LEU A 163 1.19 1.31 20.59
CA LEU A 163 2.16 0.29 20.97
C LEU A 163 3.59 0.84 21.09
N VAL A 164 3.98 1.75 20.20
CA VAL A 164 5.29 2.42 20.24
C VAL A 164 5.40 3.36 21.45
N THR A 165 4.33 4.10 21.79
CA THR A 165 4.36 5.06 22.92
C THR A 165 4.48 4.39 24.29
N ARG A 166 4.20 3.08 24.40
CA ARG A 166 4.45 2.28 25.61
C ARG A 166 5.95 2.15 25.97
N GLY A 167 6.86 2.75 25.19
CA GLY A 167 8.22 3.05 25.63
C GLY A 167 9.18 1.88 25.60
N THR A 168 9.01 0.95 24.65
CA THR A 168 9.87 -0.24 24.53
C THR A 168 11.00 -0.03 23.51
N THR A 169 12.16 -0.64 23.73
CA THR A 169 13.27 -0.71 22.75
C THR A 169 12.77 -1.27 21.41
N ALA A 170 11.85 -2.23 21.45
CA ALA A 170 11.22 -2.81 20.27
C ALA A 170 10.45 -1.77 19.43
N GLY A 171 9.74 -0.82 20.07
CA GLY A 171 9.05 0.28 19.39
C GLY A 171 10.00 1.20 18.63
N ILE A 172 11.13 1.58 19.26
CA ILE A 172 12.17 2.42 18.62
C ILE A 172 12.77 1.69 17.41
N VAL A 173 13.17 0.43 17.58
CA VAL A 173 13.71 -0.40 16.49
C VAL A 173 12.71 -0.51 15.34
N THR A 174 11.43 -0.67 15.65
CA THR A 174 10.36 -0.73 14.66
C THR A 174 10.26 0.55 13.85
N ILE A 175 10.28 1.74 14.48
CA ILE A 175 10.29 3.01 13.76
C ILE A 175 11.50 3.11 12.83
N VAL A 176 12.70 2.77 13.33
CA VAL A 176 13.93 2.83 12.53
C VAL A 176 13.82 1.96 11.27
N ILE A 177 13.31 0.73 11.42
CA ILE A 177 13.08 -0.20 10.30
C ILE A 177 12.06 0.39 9.32
N LEU A 178 10.93 0.94 9.79
CA LEU A 178 9.90 1.50 8.92
C LEU A 178 10.41 2.74 8.15
N VAL A 179 11.18 3.61 8.79
CA VAL A 179 11.81 4.76 8.13
C VAL A 179 12.83 4.31 7.09
N ALA A 180 13.64 3.30 7.39
CA ALA A 180 14.59 2.73 6.44
C ALA A 180 13.88 2.10 5.23
N LEU A 181 12.79 1.37 5.45
CA LEU A 181 11.96 0.81 4.37
C LEU A 181 11.30 1.89 3.51
N ALA A 182 10.77 2.96 4.12
CA ALA A 182 10.20 4.09 3.40
C ALA A 182 11.26 4.80 2.53
N ALA A 183 12.48 4.97 3.07
CA ALA A 183 13.60 5.53 2.32
C ALA A 183 14.05 4.61 1.16
N ALA A 184 14.10 3.30 1.37
CA ALA A 184 14.40 2.32 0.34
C ALA A 184 13.34 2.33 -0.78
N LEU A 185 12.06 2.44 -0.43
CA LEU A 185 10.96 2.58 -1.39
C LEU A 185 11.00 3.92 -2.14
N ALA A 186 11.43 5.00 -1.49
CA ALA A 186 11.67 6.27 -2.17
C ALA A 186 12.85 6.18 -3.15
N ALA A 187 13.93 5.49 -2.80
CA ALA A 187 15.02 5.23 -3.73
C ALA A 187 14.56 4.35 -4.91
N ALA A 188 13.76 3.31 -4.63
CA ALA A 188 13.17 2.46 -5.66
C ALA A 188 12.21 3.24 -6.58
N SER A 189 11.41 4.16 -6.06
CA SER A 189 10.47 4.97 -6.86
C SER A 189 11.21 5.87 -7.85
N VAL A 190 12.37 6.43 -7.45
CA VAL A 190 13.25 7.19 -8.35
C VAL A 190 13.73 6.33 -9.52
N LEU A 191 14.15 5.10 -9.25
CA LEU A 191 14.58 4.15 -10.29
C LEU A 191 13.40 3.79 -11.20
N TRP A 192 12.22 3.53 -10.63
CA TRP A 192 11.02 3.18 -11.38
C TRP A 192 10.55 4.32 -12.28
N VAL A 193 10.52 5.58 -11.81
CA VAL A 193 10.13 6.72 -12.67
C VAL A 193 11.15 6.99 -13.77
N ARG A 194 12.42 6.70 -13.53
CA ARG A 194 13.49 6.86 -14.52
C ARG A 194 13.33 5.88 -15.69
N ASP A 195 12.95 4.64 -15.38
CA ASP A 195 12.91 3.51 -16.31
C ASP A 195 11.46 3.17 -16.74
N ALA A 196 10.46 3.89 -16.21
CA ALA A 196 9.06 3.71 -16.56
C ALA A 196 8.77 4.14 -18.00
N ASP A 197 8.07 3.25 -18.71
CA ASP A 197 7.47 3.49 -20.02
C ASP A 197 5.94 3.48 -19.89
N PRO A 198 5.32 4.56 -19.36
CA PRO A 198 3.87 4.62 -19.14
C PRO A 198 3.10 4.81 -20.45
N ASP A 199 1.79 4.57 -20.40
CA ASP A 199 0.86 4.81 -21.51
C ASP A 199 0.80 6.31 -21.87
N PRO A 200 0.94 6.70 -23.16
CA PRO A 200 0.86 8.11 -23.59
C PRO A 200 -0.43 8.82 -23.20
N GLU A 201 -1.54 8.09 -23.02
CA GLU A 201 -2.83 8.68 -22.66
C GLU A 201 -2.90 9.14 -21.19
N ILE A 202 -1.99 8.67 -20.33
CA ILE A 202 -1.99 9.02 -18.91
C ILE A 202 -1.21 10.32 -18.68
N ARG A 203 -1.93 11.34 -18.19
CA ARG A 203 -1.40 12.70 -17.98
C ARG A 203 -0.23 12.77 -16.98
N GLN A 204 -0.29 12.01 -15.88
CA GLN A 204 0.68 12.12 -14.77
C GLN A 204 1.02 10.76 -14.13
N PRO A 205 1.68 9.84 -14.86
CA PRO A 205 1.97 8.49 -14.36
C PRO A 205 3.01 8.47 -13.22
N TRP A 206 3.82 9.52 -13.10
CA TRP A 206 4.79 9.69 -12.00
C TRP A 206 4.11 9.83 -10.63
N ALA A 207 2.90 10.40 -10.58
CA ALA A 207 2.13 10.48 -9.34
C ALA A 207 1.67 9.08 -8.90
N GLY A 208 1.28 8.23 -9.86
CA GLY A 208 0.96 6.82 -9.61
C GLY A 208 2.10 6.05 -9.01
N THR A 209 3.34 6.24 -9.48
CA THR A 209 4.51 5.56 -8.91
C THR A 209 4.78 5.97 -7.47
N GLY A 210 4.61 7.26 -7.12
CA GLY A 210 4.76 7.72 -5.73
C GLY A 210 3.64 7.22 -4.81
N VAL A 211 2.40 7.16 -5.31
CA VAL A 211 1.26 6.58 -4.59
C VAL A 211 1.46 5.08 -4.39
N LEU A 212 1.90 4.35 -5.42
CA LEU A 212 2.14 2.91 -5.39
C LEU A 212 3.12 2.51 -4.27
N THR A 213 4.26 3.20 -4.15
CA THR A 213 5.24 2.90 -3.10
C THR A 213 4.74 3.25 -1.71
N THR A 214 3.93 4.31 -1.59
CA THR A 214 3.26 4.63 -0.32
C THR A 214 2.28 3.51 0.08
N MET A 215 1.51 2.99 -0.87
CA MET A 215 0.58 1.89 -0.60
C MET A 215 1.30 0.60 -0.20
N LEU A 216 2.41 0.26 -0.87
CA LEU A 216 3.24 -0.92 -0.52
C LEU A 216 3.73 -0.88 0.93
N MET A 217 4.00 0.32 1.46
CA MET A 217 4.46 0.50 2.84
C MET A 217 3.38 0.19 3.89
N GLY A 218 2.10 0.12 3.51
CA GLY A 218 1.03 -0.25 4.45
C GLY A 218 1.14 -1.68 4.98
N ALA A 219 1.67 -2.64 4.19
CA ALA A 219 1.90 -4.00 4.67
C ALA A 219 2.96 -4.09 5.79
N PRO A 220 4.15 -3.47 5.66
CA PRO A 220 5.09 -3.33 6.76
C PRO A 220 4.51 -2.66 8.01
N VAL A 221 3.64 -1.66 7.87
CA VAL A 221 2.98 -1.00 9.01
C VAL A 221 2.10 -2.01 9.77
N ALA A 222 1.24 -2.74 9.07
CA ALA A 222 0.39 -3.74 9.69
C ALA A 222 1.21 -4.91 10.31
N ALA A 223 2.25 -5.37 9.61
CA ALA A 223 3.13 -6.41 10.13
C ALA A 223 3.89 -5.96 11.39
N ALA A 224 4.39 -4.73 11.41
CA ALA A 224 5.01 -4.14 12.58
C ALA A 224 4.04 -4.06 13.77
N THR A 225 2.78 -3.70 13.50
CA THR A 225 1.73 -3.65 14.53
C THR A 225 1.48 -5.04 15.11
N LEU A 226 1.35 -6.06 14.28
CA LEU A 226 1.18 -7.46 14.73
C LEU A 226 2.36 -7.95 15.56
N LEU A 227 3.58 -7.70 15.11
CA LEU A 227 4.79 -8.13 15.80
C LEU A 227 4.93 -7.45 17.16
N LEU A 228 4.68 -6.14 17.24
CA LEU A 228 4.71 -5.42 18.51
C LEU A 228 3.59 -5.85 19.44
N ALA A 229 2.36 -6.02 18.93
CA ALA A 229 1.24 -6.50 19.72
C ALA A 229 1.53 -7.87 20.35
N GLY A 230 2.08 -8.82 19.57
CA GLY A 230 2.44 -10.14 20.07
C GLY A 230 3.65 -10.19 21.03
N MET A 231 4.48 -9.13 21.06
CA MET A 231 5.59 -9.03 22.02
C MET A 231 5.24 -8.29 23.30
N ILE A 232 4.27 -7.36 23.23
CA ILE A 232 3.96 -6.42 24.33
C ILE A 232 2.74 -6.89 25.14
N ASN A 233 1.77 -7.58 24.52
CA ASN A 233 0.60 -8.15 25.19
C ASN A 233 0.87 -9.57 25.71
#